data_AF-A0A7C1M3P7-F1
#
_entry.id   AF-A0A7C1M3P7-F1
#
_cell.length_a   1.000
_cell.length_b   1.000
_cell.length_c   1.000
_cell.angle_alpha   90.00
_cell.angle_beta   90.00
_cell.angle_gamma   90.00
#
_symmetry.space_group_name_H-M   'P 1'
#
loop_
_entity.id
_entity.type
_entity.pdbx_description
1 polymer ?
#
loop_
_entity_poly.entity_id
_entity_poly.type
_entity_poly.pdbx_seq_one_letter_code
_entity_poly.pdbx_strand_id
1 'polypeptide(L)'
;MKNIIKLGNKQNIDDFVSKVKGKKPLFICVLGNTETAKIPGISAAGANPEITDYTPAADVEYLYFGKCKCIDGVPITPDGIPTPGLITKASLSLAEIPLLVAVGGLRILPKTPYIEFGGKPGGDISNGQAVDSSVNAYENARIFGENLAKTVDYLVIGESIAGGTTTALGVLTAMGIDAMDKISSSLPVNPIDLKIKIVNSGLQNKNLQKGDLRD
;
A
#
# COMPACT_ATOMS: atom_id res chain seq x y z
N MET A 1 6.72 14.79 13.18
CA MET A 1 7.67 14.15 12.22
C MET A 1 8.83 15.10 11.91
N LYS A 2 10.07 14.78 12.31
CA LYS A 2 11.23 15.69 12.17
C LYS A 2 12.10 15.47 10.91
N ASN A 3 11.83 14.46 10.07
CA ASN A 3 12.68 14.08 8.93
C ASN A 3 11.90 13.86 7.62
N ILE A 4 10.94 14.72 7.30
CA ILE A 4 10.25 14.66 5.99
C ILE A 4 11.02 15.54 5.00
N ILE A 5 11.56 14.93 3.95
CA ILE A 5 12.11 15.67 2.81
C ILE A 5 10.96 15.94 1.85
N LYS A 6 10.56 17.22 1.70
CA LYS A 6 9.54 17.62 0.72
C LYS A 6 10.19 17.71 -0.66
N LEU A 7 9.95 16.72 -1.51
CA LEU A 7 10.38 16.73 -2.92
C LEU A 7 9.43 17.64 -3.71
N GLY A 8 9.76 18.92 -3.83
CA GLY A 8 8.95 19.90 -4.56
C GLY A 8 9.75 21.06 -5.15
N ASN A 9 11.06 21.07 -4.95
CA ASN A 9 11.97 22.01 -5.59
C ASN A 9 13.29 21.28 -5.90
N LYS A 10 14.07 21.85 -6.82
CA LYS A 10 15.31 21.24 -7.30
C LYS A 10 16.32 20.98 -6.17
N GLN A 11 16.49 21.93 -5.26
CA GLN A 11 17.43 21.79 -4.14
C GLN A 11 17.11 20.57 -3.28
N ASN A 12 15.86 20.38 -2.88
CA ASN A 12 15.44 19.25 -2.06
C ASN A 12 15.60 17.91 -2.80
N ILE A 13 15.43 17.91 -4.13
CA ILE A 13 15.68 16.73 -4.97
C ILE A 13 17.18 16.42 -5.00
N ASP A 14 18.03 17.42 -5.26
CA ASP A 14 19.49 17.25 -5.30
C ASP A 14 20.04 16.78 -3.93
N ASP A 15 19.51 17.34 -2.85
CA ASP A 15 19.82 16.93 -1.46
C ASP A 15 19.40 15.49 -1.17
N PHE A 16 18.23 15.05 -1.65
CA PHE A 16 17.80 13.66 -1.50
C PHE A 16 18.67 12.72 -2.35
N VAL A 17 18.88 13.05 -3.63
CA VAL A 17 19.68 12.24 -4.56
C VAL A 17 21.09 12.08 -4.03
N SER A 18 21.74 13.14 -3.53
CA SER A 18 23.08 13.05 -2.95
C SER A 18 23.16 12.11 -1.73
N LYS A 19 22.08 11.97 -0.95
CA LYS A 19 22.01 11.06 0.19
C LYS A 19 21.86 9.59 -0.19
N VAL A 20 21.29 9.27 -1.35
CA VAL A 20 21.03 7.88 -1.80
C VAL A 20 21.95 7.42 -2.92
N LYS A 21 22.59 8.35 -3.66
CA LYS A 21 23.49 8.03 -4.77
C LYS A 21 24.67 7.18 -4.30
N GLY A 22 24.93 6.09 -5.01
CA GLY A 22 26.03 5.16 -4.72
C GLY A 22 25.78 4.20 -3.54
N LYS A 23 24.61 4.29 -2.88
CA LYS A 23 24.21 3.38 -1.80
C LYS A 23 23.37 2.22 -2.31
N LYS A 24 23.37 1.11 -1.57
CA LYS A 24 22.64 -0.12 -1.92
C LYS A 24 21.29 -0.18 -1.19
N PRO A 25 20.16 -0.10 -1.91
CA PRO A 25 18.86 -0.26 -1.29
C PRO A 25 18.54 -1.74 -1.01
N LEU A 26 17.62 -1.94 -0.08
CA LEU A 26 16.75 -3.11 -0.07
C LEU A 26 15.32 -2.65 -0.38
N PHE A 27 14.66 -3.32 -1.32
CA PHE A 27 13.25 -3.09 -1.60
C PHE A 27 12.40 -4.05 -0.77
N ILE A 28 11.40 -3.50 -0.08
CA ILE A 28 10.40 -4.27 0.65
C ILE A 28 9.01 -3.90 0.13
N CYS A 29 8.21 -4.91 -0.22
CA CYS A 29 6.83 -4.71 -0.64
C CYS A 29 5.88 -5.16 0.48
N VAL A 30 5.10 -4.22 1.00
CA VAL A 30 4.09 -4.47 2.05
C VAL A 30 2.76 -4.79 1.39
N LEU A 31 2.18 -5.93 1.75
CA LEU A 31 0.96 -6.45 1.17
C LEU A 31 -0.19 -6.38 2.16
N GLY A 32 -1.36 -6.00 1.66
CA GLY A 32 -2.58 -5.95 2.46
C GLY A 32 -3.84 -6.05 1.62
N ASN A 33 -4.90 -6.61 2.21
CA ASN A 33 -6.25 -6.53 1.68
C ASN A 33 -7.11 -5.63 2.57
N THR A 34 -8.17 -5.06 1.98
CA THR A 34 -9.25 -4.42 2.72
C THR A 34 -10.58 -4.72 2.03
N GLU A 35 -11.64 -5.01 2.80
CA GLU A 35 -12.99 -5.15 2.23
C GLU A 35 -13.49 -3.87 1.57
N THR A 36 -12.92 -2.71 1.91
CA THR A 36 -13.19 -1.44 1.23
C THR A 36 -12.94 -1.55 -0.28
N ALA A 37 -11.99 -2.39 -0.72
CA ALA A 37 -11.68 -2.61 -2.13
C ALA A 37 -12.83 -3.27 -2.91
N LYS A 38 -13.72 -3.98 -2.21
CA LYS A 38 -14.85 -4.71 -2.81
C LYS A 38 -16.08 -3.83 -3.01
N ILE A 39 -16.06 -2.60 -2.50
CA ILE A 39 -17.14 -1.63 -2.74
C ILE A 39 -17.16 -1.30 -4.24
N PRO A 40 -18.29 -1.50 -4.94
CA PRO A 40 -18.38 -1.23 -6.37
C PRO A 40 -17.94 0.20 -6.72
N GLY A 41 -17.05 0.32 -7.71
CA GLY A 41 -16.56 1.61 -8.19
C GLY A 41 -15.42 2.24 -7.40
N ILE A 42 -14.85 1.57 -6.38
CA ILE A 42 -13.73 2.12 -5.58
C ILE A 42 -12.34 1.81 -6.11
N SER A 43 -12.13 0.61 -6.66
CA SER A 43 -10.81 0.14 -7.08
C SER A 43 -10.88 -0.52 -8.45
N ALA A 44 -9.90 -0.23 -9.30
CA ALA A 44 -9.67 -0.96 -10.55
C ALA A 44 -8.85 -2.25 -10.36
N ALA A 45 -8.31 -2.47 -9.15
CA ALA A 45 -7.34 -3.54 -8.88
C ALA A 45 -8.04 -4.90 -8.79
N GLY A 46 -8.35 -5.47 -9.94
CA GLY A 46 -9.15 -6.69 -10.10
C GLY A 46 -10.50 -6.34 -10.69
N ALA A 47 -10.75 -6.74 -11.94
CA ALA A 47 -12.00 -6.51 -12.66
C ALA A 47 -13.24 -7.17 -11.99
N ASN A 48 -13.01 -8.01 -10.99
CA ASN A 48 -13.99 -8.66 -10.14
C ASN A 48 -13.56 -8.47 -8.67
N PRO A 49 -14.46 -8.12 -7.73
CA PRO A 49 -14.19 -8.09 -6.28
C PRO A 49 -13.51 -9.33 -5.71
N GLU A 50 -13.62 -10.50 -6.35
CA GLU A 50 -12.89 -11.69 -5.92
C GLU A 50 -11.40 -11.65 -6.31
N ILE A 51 -11.05 -11.02 -7.43
CA ILE A 51 -9.66 -10.89 -7.89
C ILE A 51 -8.88 -9.92 -6.99
N THR A 52 -9.54 -8.95 -6.35
CA THR A 52 -8.88 -7.99 -5.43
C THR A 52 -8.13 -8.70 -4.30
N ASP A 53 -8.62 -9.88 -3.89
CA ASP A 53 -8.02 -10.69 -2.81
C ASP A 53 -6.70 -11.33 -3.26
N TYR A 54 -6.55 -11.60 -4.56
CA TYR A 54 -5.36 -12.20 -5.15
C TYR A 54 -4.32 -11.17 -5.59
N THR A 55 -4.72 -9.94 -5.91
CA THR A 55 -3.82 -8.91 -6.48
C THR A 55 -2.52 -8.73 -5.71
N PRO A 56 -2.51 -8.54 -4.37
CA PRO A 56 -1.24 -8.34 -3.64
C PRO A 56 -0.30 -9.54 -3.74
N ALA A 57 -0.84 -10.76 -3.66
CA ALA A 57 -0.05 -11.98 -3.79
C ALA A 57 0.49 -12.16 -5.21
N ALA A 58 -0.37 -11.93 -6.21
CA ALA A 58 -0.03 -12.04 -7.62
C ALA A 58 1.07 -11.04 -8.03
N ASP A 59 1.02 -9.81 -7.52
CA ASP A 59 2.04 -8.78 -7.77
C ASP A 59 3.42 -9.24 -7.31
N VAL A 60 3.58 -9.69 -6.06
CA VAL A 60 4.91 -10.12 -5.57
C VAL A 60 5.36 -11.45 -6.16
N GLU A 61 4.45 -12.36 -6.48
CA GLU A 61 4.79 -13.57 -7.21
C GLU A 61 5.34 -13.23 -8.60
N TYR A 62 4.76 -12.23 -9.27
CA TYR A 62 5.30 -11.72 -10.53
C TYR A 62 6.68 -11.09 -10.34
N LEU A 63 6.89 -10.27 -9.29
CA LEU A 63 8.22 -9.70 -8.98
C LEU A 63 9.25 -10.82 -8.80
N TYR A 64 8.92 -11.86 -8.03
CA TYR A 64 9.82 -12.93 -7.65
C TYR A 64 10.07 -13.97 -8.75
N PHE A 65 9.01 -14.42 -9.44
CA PHE A 65 9.05 -15.54 -10.39
C PHE A 65 8.89 -15.13 -11.85
N GLY A 66 8.50 -13.88 -12.13
CA GLY A 66 8.17 -13.40 -13.48
C GLY A 66 6.81 -13.85 -13.98
N LYS A 67 6.03 -14.53 -13.13
CA LYS A 67 4.66 -14.97 -13.38
C LYS A 67 3.90 -15.10 -12.07
N CYS A 68 2.59 -14.91 -12.10
CA CYS A 68 1.73 -15.21 -10.97
C CYS A 68 1.54 -16.73 -10.86
N LYS A 69 1.42 -17.22 -9.62
CA LYS A 69 1.22 -18.63 -9.29
C LYS A 69 -0.07 -18.85 -8.49
N CYS A 70 -0.64 -17.81 -7.87
CA CYS A 70 -1.92 -17.85 -7.17
C CYS A 70 -3.11 -17.69 -8.12
N ILE A 71 -2.90 -17.11 -9.29
CA ILE A 71 -3.87 -16.94 -10.38
C ILE A 71 -3.20 -17.20 -11.74
N ASP A 72 -4.01 -17.49 -12.75
CA ASP A 72 -3.56 -17.57 -14.14
C ASP A 72 -3.44 -16.16 -14.74
N GLY A 73 -2.32 -15.90 -15.44
CA GLY A 73 -2.03 -14.59 -16.01
C GLY A 73 -1.42 -13.60 -15.01
N VAL A 74 -1.40 -12.32 -15.38
CA VAL A 74 -0.94 -11.21 -14.53
C VAL A 74 -2.15 -10.32 -14.24
N PRO A 75 -2.28 -9.73 -13.04
CA PRO A 75 -3.32 -8.73 -12.79
C PRO A 75 -3.25 -7.62 -13.85
N ILE A 76 -4.31 -7.55 -14.65
CA ILE A 76 -4.57 -6.44 -15.58
C ILE A 76 -5.76 -5.67 -15.02
N THR A 77 -5.73 -4.35 -15.18
CA THR A 77 -6.93 -3.53 -14.95
C THR A 77 -8.02 -3.91 -15.97
N PRO A 78 -9.30 -3.54 -15.74
CA PRO A 78 -10.37 -3.74 -16.71
C PRO A 78 -10.04 -3.20 -18.12
N ASP A 79 -9.23 -2.15 -18.20
CA ASP A 79 -8.78 -1.52 -19.44
C ASP A 79 -7.54 -2.19 -20.07
N GLY A 80 -7.10 -3.34 -19.54
CA GLY A 80 -5.97 -4.11 -20.05
C GLY A 80 -4.59 -3.53 -19.69
N ILE A 81 -4.53 -2.50 -18.82
CA ILE A 81 -3.26 -1.93 -18.36
C ILE A 81 -2.60 -2.93 -17.39
N PRO A 82 -1.35 -3.36 -17.64
CA PRO A 82 -0.64 -4.29 -16.77
C PRO A 82 -0.28 -3.65 -15.43
N THR A 83 -0.13 -4.49 -14.40
CA THR A 83 0.32 -4.06 -13.06
C THR A 83 1.57 -3.17 -13.11
N PRO A 84 1.66 -2.11 -12.26
CA PRO A 84 2.90 -1.36 -12.07
C PRO A 84 4.04 -2.24 -11.55
N GLY A 85 3.74 -3.46 -11.07
CA GLY A 85 4.73 -4.50 -10.78
C GLY A 85 5.69 -4.79 -11.95
N LEU A 86 5.30 -4.54 -13.21
CA LEU A 86 6.20 -4.59 -14.36
C LEU A 86 7.39 -3.62 -14.22
N ILE A 87 7.11 -2.37 -13.85
CA ILE A 87 8.14 -1.33 -13.67
C ILE A 87 9.02 -1.69 -12.48
N THR A 88 8.41 -2.13 -11.37
CA THR A 88 9.15 -2.58 -10.19
C THR A 88 10.07 -3.75 -10.53
N LYS A 89 9.58 -4.80 -11.19
CA LYS A 89 10.40 -5.96 -11.58
C LYS A 89 11.58 -5.56 -12.47
N ALA A 90 11.33 -4.74 -13.48
CA ALA A 90 12.38 -4.25 -14.37
C ALA A 90 13.43 -3.45 -13.58
N SER A 91 13.00 -2.56 -12.70
CA SER A 91 13.90 -1.73 -11.88
C SER A 91 14.75 -2.56 -10.92
N LEU A 92 14.13 -3.50 -10.20
CA LEU A 92 14.85 -4.38 -9.27
C LEU A 92 15.84 -5.29 -10.00
N SER A 93 15.47 -5.80 -11.17
CA SER A 93 16.36 -6.68 -11.96
C SER A 93 17.55 -5.92 -12.54
N LEU A 94 17.31 -4.75 -13.14
CA LEU A 94 18.36 -3.95 -13.78
C LEU A 94 19.36 -3.37 -12.78
N ALA A 95 18.90 -3.04 -11.57
CA ALA A 95 19.73 -2.48 -10.51
C ALA A 95 20.17 -3.52 -9.48
N GLU A 96 19.88 -4.82 -9.71
CA GLU A 96 20.20 -5.94 -8.81
C GLU A 96 19.78 -5.69 -7.36
N ILE A 97 18.60 -5.08 -7.16
CA ILE A 97 18.09 -4.70 -5.85
C ILE A 97 17.40 -5.90 -5.21
N PRO A 98 17.80 -6.32 -4.00
CA PRO A 98 17.12 -7.41 -3.30
C PRO A 98 15.66 -7.06 -2.98
N LEU A 99 14.79 -8.08 -3.03
CA LEU A 99 13.37 -7.98 -2.73
C LEU A 99 13.03 -8.75 -1.45
N LEU A 100 12.32 -8.09 -0.55
CA LEU A 100 11.67 -8.69 0.61
C LEU A 100 10.15 -8.49 0.54
N VAL A 101 9.39 -9.51 0.93
CA VAL A 101 7.92 -9.45 0.98
C VAL A 101 7.46 -9.39 2.43
N ALA A 102 6.60 -8.41 2.74
CA ALA A 102 6.03 -8.18 4.06
C ALA A 102 4.51 -8.32 4.01
N VAL A 103 3.93 -9.16 4.87
CA VAL A 103 2.49 -9.40 4.95
C VAL A 103 1.92 -8.65 6.15
N GLY A 104 1.15 -7.60 5.86
CA GLY A 104 0.41 -6.83 6.86
C GLY A 104 -0.99 -7.38 7.16
N GLY A 105 -1.54 -8.19 6.26
CA GLY A 105 -2.82 -8.86 6.44
C GLY A 105 -3.45 -9.22 5.10
N LEU A 106 -3.43 -10.51 4.74
CA LEU A 106 -3.86 -11.00 3.44
C LEU A 106 -4.91 -12.11 3.54
N ARG A 107 -5.77 -12.18 2.52
CA ARG A 107 -6.71 -13.29 2.32
C ARG A 107 -6.06 -14.45 1.59
N ILE A 108 -5.24 -14.14 0.60
CA ILE A 108 -4.45 -15.10 -0.18
C ILE A 108 -2.98 -14.82 0.06
N LEU A 109 -2.26 -15.81 0.58
CA LEU A 109 -0.82 -15.70 0.80
C LEU A 109 -0.07 -15.96 -0.51
N PRO A 110 1.01 -15.21 -0.79
CA PRO A 110 1.83 -15.44 -1.97
C PRO A 110 2.64 -16.73 -1.84
N LYS A 111 2.93 -17.38 -2.97
CA LYS A 111 3.82 -18.56 -3.06
C LYS A 111 5.31 -18.18 -3.07
N THR A 112 5.65 -17.01 -2.51
CA THR A 112 7.03 -16.52 -2.31
C THR A 112 7.43 -16.68 -0.85
N PRO A 113 8.72 -16.62 -0.49
CA PRO A 113 9.11 -16.31 0.88
C PRO A 113 8.54 -14.95 1.30
N TYR A 114 8.06 -14.83 2.54
CA TYR A 114 7.56 -13.59 3.11
C TYR A 114 7.78 -13.55 4.62
N ILE A 115 7.67 -12.35 5.18
CA ILE A 115 7.61 -12.09 6.62
C ILE A 115 6.20 -11.64 6.96
N GLU A 116 5.61 -12.22 7.99
CA GLU A 116 4.27 -11.88 8.46
C GLU A 116 4.34 -11.24 9.85
N PHE A 117 3.54 -10.19 10.06
CA PHE A 117 3.53 -9.45 11.32
C PHE A 117 2.34 -9.79 12.22
N GLY A 118 1.47 -10.72 11.80
CA GLY A 118 0.30 -11.16 12.56
C GLY A 118 -0.93 -10.27 12.39
N GLY A 119 -0.96 -9.44 11.34
CA GLY A 119 -2.15 -8.67 10.99
C GLY A 119 -3.16 -9.47 10.18
N LYS A 120 -4.42 -9.04 10.22
CA LYS A 120 -5.52 -9.64 9.46
C LYS A 120 -5.92 -8.73 8.29
N PRO A 121 -6.59 -9.26 7.25
CA PRO A 121 -7.21 -8.43 6.22
C PRO A 121 -8.05 -7.31 6.83
N GLY A 122 -7.91 -6.10 6.29
CA GLY A 122 -8.69 -4.96 6.72
C GLY A 122 -10.18 -5.13 6.41
N GLY A 123 -11.03 -4.57 7.27
CA GLY A 123 -12.47 -4.49 7.05
C GLY A 123 -12.86 -3.38 6.08
N ASP A 124 -14.17 -3.19 5.94
CA ASP A 124 -14.75 -2.06 5.22
C ASP A 124 -14.71 -0.83 6.13
N ILE A 125 -13.94 0.18 5.72
CA ILE A 125 -13.72 1.36 6.55
C ILE A 125 -15.00 2.17 6.75
N SER A 126 -16.02 2.04 5.88
CA SER A 126 -17.31 2.71 6.04
C SER A 126 -18.04 2.26 7.30
N ASN A 127 -17.77 1.05 7.80
CA ASN A 127 -18.31 0.52 9.05
C ASN A 127 -17.54 1.00 10.30
N GLY A 128 -16.49 1.81 10.12
CA GLY A 128 -15.63 2.29 11.20
C GLY A 128 -14.66 1.23 11.73
N GLN A 129 -14.61 0.02 11.16
CA GLN A 129 -13.74 -1.07 11.61
C GLN A 129 -12.74 -1.44 10.52
N ALA A 130 -11.70 -0.63 10.40
CA ALA A 130 -10.71 -0.76 9.32
C ALA A 130 -9.72 -1.92 9.55
N VAL A 131 -9.13 -2.04 10.73
CA VAL A 131 -8.13 -3.07 11.04
C VAL A 131 -8.44 -3.63 12.42
N ASP A 132 -8.64 -4.95 12.49
CA ASP A 132 -8.74 -5.65 13.77
C ASP A 132 -7.34 -5.79 14.39
N SER A 133 -7.19 -5.32 15.62
CA SER A 133 -5.99 -5.55 16.44
C SER A 133 -4.66 -5.09 15.79
N SER A 134 -4.60 -3.85 15.31
CA SER A 134 -3.44 -3.27 14.60
C SER A 134 -2.16 -3.13 15.44
N VAL A 135 -2.27 -3.03 16.77
CA VAL A 135 -1.15 -2.73 17.68
C VAL A 135 -0.05 -3.79 17.61
N ASN A 136 -0.42 -5.08 17.65
CA ASN A 136 0.58 -6.16 17.64
C ASN A 136 1.30 -6.24 16.29
N ALA A 137 0.56 -6.12 15.19
CA ALA A 137 1.14 -6.11 13.85
C ALA A 137 2.08 -4.92 13.65
N TYR A 138 1.69 -3.74 14.15
CA TYR A 138 2.52 -2.55 14.15
C TYR A 138 3.80 -2.74 14.96
N GLU A 139 3.73 -3.23 16.20
CA GLU A 139 4.92 -3.42 17.04
C GLU A 139 5.88 -4.45 16.44
N ASN A 140 5.36 -5.57 15.90
CA ASN A 140 6.16 -6.56 15.20
C ASN A 140 6.87 -5.95 13.97
N ALA A 141 6.14 -5.17 13.15
CA ALA A 141 6.70 -4.50 11.99
C ALA A 141 7.73 -3.42 12.37
N ARG A 142 7.50 -2.69 13.47
CA ARG A 142 8.43 -1.68 14.01
C ARG A 142 9.75 -2.33 14.45
N ILE A 143 9.68 -3.36 15.29
CA ILE A 143 10.88 -4.10 15.76
C ILE A 143 11.63 -4.70 14.57
N PHE A 144 10.92 -5.27 13.60
CA PHE A 144 11.52 -5.80 12.39
C PHE A 144 12.23 -4.71 11.58
N GLY A 145 11.53 -3.60 11.30
CA GLY A 145 12.08 -2.47 10.53
C GLY A 145 13.28 -1.83 11.20
N GLU A 146 13.28 -1.68 12.53
CA GLU A 146 14.42 -1.16 13.29
C GLU A 146 15.67 -2.04 13.19
N ASN A 147 15.50 -3.36 13.13
CA ASN A 147 16.63 -4.27 12.94
C ASN A 147 17.07 -4.33 11.48
N LEU A 148 16.13 -4.35 10.53
CA LEU A 148 16.44 -4.36 9.11
C LEU A 148 17.17 -3.09 8.66
N ALA A 149 16.77 -1.92 9.18
CA ALA A 149 17.42 -0.65 8.84
C ALA A 149 18.90 -0.57 9.26
N LYS A 150 19.38 -1.47 10.14
CA LYS A 150 20.80 -1.55 10.53
C LYS A 150 21.64 -2.37 9.55
N THR A 151 21.01 -3.13 8.64
CA THR A 151 21.72 -4.07 7.75
C THR A 151 21.83 -3.56 6.32
N VAL A 152 21.20 -2.43 6.00
CA VAL A 152 21.13 -1.86 4.64
C VAL A 152 21.37 -0.36 4.68
N ASP A 153 21.85 0.21 3.57
CA ASP A 153 22.13 1.65 3.51
C ASP A 153 20.83 2.49 3.56
N TYR A 154 19.77 2.00 2.92
CA TYR A 154 18.43 2.56 2.98
C TYR A 154 17.38 1.55 2.51
N LEU A 155 16.13 1.79 2.89
CA LEU A 155 14.97 0.99 2.49
C LEU A 155 14.14 1.72 1.44
N VAL A 156 13.66 0.98 0.45
CA VAL A 156 12.58 1.42 -0.44
C VAL A 156 11.35 0.58 -0.11
N ILE A 157 10.33 1.23 0.47
CA ILE A 157 9.11 0.57 0.94
C ILE A 157 8.01 0.82 -0.10
N GLY A 158 7.65 -0.22 -0.83
CA GLY A 158 6.47 -0.24 -1.70
C GLY A 158 5.27 -0.89 -1.02
N GLU A 159 4.11 -0.77 -1.64
CA GLU A 159 2.88 -1.44 -1.20
C GLU A 159 2.12 -2.06 -2.38
N SER A 160 1.32 -3.07 -2.11
CA SER A 160 0.24 -3.50 -3.00
C SER A 160 -1.01 -3.76 -2.16
N ILE A 161 -1.90 -2.77 -2.14
CA ILE A 161 -3.14 -2.76 -1.38
C ILE A 161 -4.27 -2.21 -2.26
N ALA A 162 -5.12 -3.10 -2.80
CA ALA A 162 -6.35 -2.68 -3.45
C ALA A 162 -7.21 -1.85 -2.48
N GLY A 163 -7.74 -0.70 -2.92
CA GLY A 163 -8.49 0.22 -2.04
C GLY A 163 -7.62 1.08 -1.11
N GLY A 164 -6.29 0.96 -1.16
CA GLY A 164 -5.35 1.69 -0.30
C GLY A 164 -5.46 3.23 -0.39
N THR A 165 -5.87 3.77 -1.54
CA THR A 165 -6.10 5.22 -1.68
C THR A 165 -7.25 5.70 -0.81
N THR A 166 -8.33 4.92 -0.69
CA THR A 166 -9.49 5.27 0.15
C THR A 166 -9.17 5.17 1.63
N THR A 167 -8.44 4.12 2.06
CA THR A 167 -8.00 3.99 3.45
C THR A 167 -7.03 5.11 3.83
N ALA A 168 -6.10 5.47 2.93
CA ALA A 168 -5.21 6.61 3.13
C ALA A 168 -5.97 7.93 3.27
N LEU A 169 -6.98 8.18 2.44
CA LEU A 169 -7.86 9.35 2.59
C LEU A 169 -8.53 9.36 3.98
N GLY A 170 -8.98 8.21 4.47
CA GLY A 170 -9.57 8.06 5.80
C GLY A 170 -8.62 8.50 6.92
N VAL A 171 -7.39 7.97 6.92
CA VAL A 171 -6.37 8.33 7.91
C VAL A 171 -6.02 9.82 7.84
N LEU A 172 -5.74 10.35 6.64
CA LEU A 172 -5.42 11.77 6.45
C LEU A 172 -6.55 12.68 6.92
N THR A 173 -7.80 12.32 6.65
CA THR A 173 -8.99 13.07 7.08
C THR A 173 -9.14 13.03 8.60
N ALA A 174 -8.97 11.86 9.23
CA ALA A 174 -9.04 11.73 10.68
C ALA A 174 -7.97 12.57 11.39
N MET A 175 -6.77 12.67 10.80
CA MET A 175 -5.67 13.51 11.29
C MET A 175 -5.83 15.01 10.96
N GLY A 176 -6.90 15.39 10.27
CA GLY A 176 -7.19 16.80 9.93
C GLY A 176 -6.37 17.35 8.76
N ILE A 177 -5.72 16.48 7.98
CA ILE A 177 -4.97 16.87 6.78
C ILE A 177 -5.95 17.16 5.64
N ASP A 178 -5.73 18.26 4.91
CA ASP A 178 -6.54 18.62 3.76
C ASP A 178 -6.21 17.77 2.53
N ALA A 179 -6.85 16.61 2.40
CA ALA A 179 -6.55 15.60 1.39
C ALA A 179 -7.74 15.21 0.47
N MET A 180 -8.92 15.80 0.65
CA MET A 180 -10.17 15.33 0.00
C MET A 180 -10.11 15.30 -1.53
N ASP A 181 -9.43 16.27 -2.13
CA ASP A 181 -9.25 16.44 -3.58
C ASP A 181 -7.83 16.07 -4.06
N LYS A 182 -6.98 15.52 -3.18
CA LYS A 182 -5.55 15.30 -3.45
C LYS A 182 -5.16 13.82 -3.53
N ILE A 183 -6.09 12.91 -3.24
CA ILE A 183 -5.82 11.47 -3.30
C ILE A 183 -5.96 10.95 -4.73
N SER A 184 -5.05 10.06 -5.15
CA SER A 184 -5.08 9.44 -6.49
C SER A 184 -6.08 8.27 -6.58
N SER A 185 -6.18 7.67 -7.76
CA SER A 185 -6.97 6.47 -8.04
C SER A 185 -6.24 5.53 -9.00
N SER A 186 -6.57 4.24 -8.93
CA SER A 186 -6.22 3.25 -9.95
C SER A 186 -7.19 3.23 -11.13
N LEU A 187 -8.35 3.89 -11.01
CA LEU A 187 -9.32 4.05 -12.08
C LEU A 187 -8.98 5.27 -12.96
N PRO A 188 -9.30 5.25 -14.28
CA PRO A 188 -9.10 6.39 -15.17
C PRO A 188 -9.80 7.67 -14.69
N VAL A 189 -11.02 7.51 -14.14
CA VAL A 189 -11.77 8.58 -13.49
C VAL A 189 -11.75 8.33 -11.98
N ASN A 190 -11.24 9.28 -11.21
CA ASN A 190 -11.13 9.15 -9.76
C ASN A 190 -12.52 9.32 -9.10
N PRO A 191 -13.05 8.31 -8.39
CA PRO A 191 -14.37 8.37 -7.77
C PRO A 191 -14.31 9.11 -6.41
N ILE A 192 -13.90 10.38 -6.44
CA ILE A 192 -13.60 11.19 -5.24
C ILE A 192 -14.82 11.26 -4.30
N ASP A 193 -16.00 11.56 -4.83
CA ASP A 193 -17.22 11.68 -4.03
C ASP A 193 -17.56 10.38 -3.27
N LEU A 194 -17.36 9.23 -3.93
CA LEU A 194 -17.59 7.93 -3.32
C LEU A 194 -16.57 7.65 -2.21
N LYS A 195 -15.28 7.97 -2.43
CA LYS A 195 -14.23 7.83 -1.42
C LYS A 195 -14.53 8.69 -0.18
N ILE A 196 -14.93 9.95 -0.38
CA ILE A 196 -15.29 10.88 0.69
C ILE A 196 -16.50 10.35 1.47
N LYS A 197 -17.53 9.85 0.78
CA LYS A 197 -18.73 9.27 1.42
C LYS A 197 -18.37 8.09 2.32
N ILE A 198 -17.53 7.17 1.84
CA ILE A 198 -17.05 6.00 2.60
C ILE A 198 -16.29 6.44 3.86
N VAL A 199 -15.35 7.36 3.70
CA VAL A 199 -14.55 7.89 4.82
C VAL A 199 -15.42 8.57 5.87
N ASN A 200 -16.34 9.44 5.45
CA ASN A 200 -17.25 10.13 6.36
C ASN A 200 -18.16 9.15 7.11
N SER A 201 -18.65 8.10 6.43
CA SER A 201 -19.45 7.06 7.08
C SER A 201 -18.65 6.33 8.16
N GLY A 202 -17.38 6.01 7.88
CA GLY A 202 -16.48 5.37 8.83
C GLY A 202 -16.21 6.20 10.08
N LEU A 203 -15.94 7.49 9.89
CA LEU A 203 -15.73 8.44 10.99
C LEU A 203 -17.01 8.59 11.84
N GLN A 204 -18.16 8.77 11.19
CA GLN A 204 -19.47 8.87 11.88
C GLN A 204 -19.78 7.62 12.70
N ASN A 205 -19.52 6.42 12.17
CA ASN A 205 -19.70 5.16 12.89
C ASN A 205 -18.77 4.99 14.11
N LYS A 206 -17.73 5.82 14.22
CA LYS A 206 -16.86 5.93 15.39
C LYS A 206 -17.09 7.18 16.23
N ASN A 207 -18.14 7.96 15.93
CA ASN A 207 -18.42 9.26 16.55
C ASN A 207 -17.22 10.23 16.45
N LEU A 208 -16.49 10.16 15.33
CA LEU A 208 -15.36 11.02 15.03
C LEU A 208 -15.73 12.02 13.93
N GLN A 209 -15.11 13.19 13.99
CA GLN A 209 -15.10 14.21 12.95
C GLN A 209 -13.72 14.31 12.31
N LYS A 210 -13.64 15.05 11.20
CA LYS A 210 -12.37 15.37 10.55
C LYS A 210 -11.47 16.10 11.55
N GLY A 211 -10.26 15.57 11.78
CA GLY A 211 -9.26 16.17 12.65
C GLY A 211 -9.35 15.78 14.12
N ASP A 212 -10.30 14.95 14.53
CA ASP A 212 -10.41 14.50 15.93
C ASP A 212 -9.19 13.68 16.39
N LEU A 213 -8.44 13.10 15.44
CA LEU A 213 -7.22 12.32 15.71
C LEU A 213 -5.95 13.08 15.29
N ARG A 214 -5.98 14.42 15.37
CA ARG A 214 -4.81 15.25 15.13
C ARG A 214 -3.93 15.28 16.39
N ASP A 215 -2.66 14.93 16.21
CA ASP A 215 -1.60 15.14 17.21
C ASP A 215 -1.20 16.62 17.35
#